data_AF-A0A0J7XNC9-F1
#
_entry.id   AF-A0A0J7XNC9-F1
#
_cell.length_a   1.000
_cell.length_b   1.000
_cell.length_c   1.000
_cell.angle_alpha   90.00
_cell.angle_beta   90.00
_cell.angle_gamma   90.00
#
_symmetry.space_group_name_H-M   'P 1'
#
loop_
_entity.id
_entity.type
_entity.pdbx_description
1 polymer ?
#
loop_
_entity_poly.entity_id
_entity_poly.type
_entity_poly.pdbx_seq_one_letter_code
_entity_poly.pdbx_strand_id
1 'polypeptide(L)' 'MSFSREFCDGRAAEAALAADTAKLDNVRDRERRSEAAWRTMSERIRQTEEARDAKEAARVAD' A
#
# COMPACT_ATOMS: atom_id res chain seq x y z
N MET A 1 2.04 -13.45 -8.24
CA MET A 1 0.94 -13.12 -7.31
C MET A 1 0.66 -11.62 -7.46
N SER A 2 -0.61 -11.23 -7.66
CA SER A 2 -1.01 -9.83 -7.64
C SER A 2 -1.80 -9.58 -6.36
N PHE A 3 -1.44 -8.55 -5.61
CA PHE A 3 -2.19 -8.10 -4.44
C PHE A 3 -3.13 -6.96 -4.84
N SER A 4 -4.26 -6.82 -4.16
CA SER A 4 -5.15 -5.65 -4.32
C SER A 4 -4.65 -4.47 -3.49
N ARG A 5 -5.09 -3.26 -3.85
CA ARG A 5 -4.81 -2.04 -3.08
C ARG A 5 -5.28 -2.17 -1.64
N GLU A 6 -6.52 -2.63 -1.45
CA GLU A 6 -7.14 -2.85 -0.13
C GLU A 6 -6.33 -3.83 0.73
N PHE A 7 -5.84 -4.92 0.13
CA PHE A 7 -5.00 -5.87 0.85
C PHE A 7 -3.70 -5.23 1.32
N CYS A 8 -3.01 -4.49 0.44
CA CYS A 8 -1.78 -3.78 0.79
C CYS A 8 -2.03 -2.72 1.88
N ASP A 9 -3.14 -1.98 1.80
CA ASP A 9 -3.53 -0.99 2.82
C ASP A 9 -3.79 -1.64 4.18
N GLY A 10 -4.51 -2.77 4.21
CA GLY A 10 -4.75 -3.53 5.43
C GLY A 10 -3.45 -3.99 6.08
N ARG A 11 -2.51 -4.52 5.29
CA ARG A 11 -1.20 -4.95 5.78
C ARG A 11 -0.34 -3.78 6.27
N ALA A 12 -0.42 -2.62 5.62
CA ALA A 12 0.24 -1.42 6.08
C ALA A 12 -0.32 -0.97 7.44
N ALA A 13 -1.64 -0.98 7.61
CA ALA A 13 -2.30 -0.60 8.86
C ALA A 13 -1.95 -1.57 10.01
N GLU A 14 -1.96 -2.88 9.76
CA GLU A 14 -1.54 -3.89 10.73
C GLU A 14 -0.10 -3.68 11.19
N ALA A 15 0.83 -3.42 10.25
CA ALA A 15 2.22 -3.15 10.56
C ALA A 15 2.42 -1.85 11.36
N ALA A 16 1.66 -0.80 11.04
CA ALA A 16 1.69 0.45 11.80
C ALA A 16 1.26 0.23 13.26
N LEU A 17 0.15 -0.48 13.50
CA LEU A 17 -0.33 -0.82 14.83
C LEU A 17 0.68 -1.70 15.60
N ALA A 18 1.34 -2.64 14.91
CA ALA A 18 2.39 -3.45 15.50
C ALA A 18 3.61 -2.60 15.91
N ALA A 19 4.00 -1.62 15.09
CA ALA A 19 5.07 -0.69 15.42
C ALA A 19 4.73 0.17 16.65
N ASP A 20 3.50 0.67 16.73
CA ASP A 20 3.04 1.52 17.84
C ASP A 20 2.99 0.77 19.17
N THR A 21 2.67 -0.53 19.12
CA THR A 21 2.60 -1.38 20.32
C THR A 21 3.95 -2.02 20.70
N ALA A 22 4.96 -1.95 19.81
CA ALA A 22 6.27 -2.56 20.01
C ALA A 22 7.03 -1.96 21.20
N LYS A 23 7.47 -2.84 22.11
CA LYS A 23 8.25 -2.49 23.30
C LYS A 23 9.75 -2.39 23.04
N LEU A 24 10.23 -3.09 22.01
CA LEU A 24 11.63 -3.07 21.59
C LEU A 24 11.80 -2.22 20.33
N ASP A 25 12.81 -1.37 20.31
CA ASP A 25 13.04 -0.45 19.20
C ASP A 25 13.35 -1.20 17.90
N ASN A 26 14.11 -2.30 17.97
CA ASN A 26 14.41 -3.12 16.80
C ASN A 26 13.15 -3.75 16.16
N VAL A 27 12.14 -4.07 16.97
CA VAL A 27 10.84 -4.57 16.50
C VAL A 27 10.05 -3.42 15.88
N ARG A 28 9.99 -2.26 16.54
CA ARG A 28 9.34 -1.06 16.00
C ARG A 28 9.88 -0.69 14.62
N ASP A 29 11.20 -0.68 14.47
CA ASP A 29 11.86 -0.34 13.20
C ASP A 29 11.65 -1.39 12.11
N ARG A 30 11.52 -2.67 12.49
CA ARG A 30 11.12 -3.72 11.54
C ARG A 30 9.69 -3.50 11.06
N GLU A 31 8.75 -3.24 11.96
CA GLU A 31 7.35 -3.05 11.59
C GLU A 31 7.14 -1.78 10.76
N ARG A 32 7.83 -0.68 11.08
CA ARG A 32 7.84 0.54 10.24
C ARG A 32 8.35 0.28 8.82
N ARG A 33 9.37 -0.56 8.66
CA ARG A 33 9.86 -0.96 7.32
C ARG A 33 8.84 -1.82 6.58
N SER A 34 8.15 -2.71 7.31
CA SER A 34 7.05 -3.52 6.76
C SER A 34 5.91 -2.62 6.27
N GLU A 35 5.44 -1.69 7.11
CA GLU A 35 4.44 -0.67 6.77
C GLU A 35 4.83 0.10 5.50
N ALA A 36 6.07 0.63 5.44
CA ALA A 36 6.55 1.38 4.28
C ALA A 36 6.56 0.55 2.99
N ALA A 37 6.93 -0.74 3.08
CA ALA A 37 6.89 -1.64 1.93
C ALA A 37 5.45 -1.88 1.43
N TRP A 38 4.51 -2.12 2.35
CA TRP A 38 3.09 -2.29 2.02
C TRP A 38 2.48 -1.03 1.40
N ARG A 39 2.78 0.15 1.97
CA ARG A 39 2.33 1.43 1.39
C ARG A 39 2.89 1.66 -0.01
N THR A 40 4.17 1.34 -0.23
CA THR A 40 4.78 1.47 -1.56
C THR A 40 4.08 0.57 -2.59
N MET A 41 3.70 -0.65 -2.20
CA MET A 41 2.96 -1.55 -3.08
C MET A 41 1.53 -1.06 -3.35
N SER A 42 0.81 -0.61 -2.32
CA SER A 42 -0.52 0.00 -2.46
C SER A 42 -0.51 1.18 -3.43
N GLU A 43 0.48 2.07 -3.27
CA GLU A 43 0.63 3.26 -4.08
C GLU A 43 0.90 2.93 -5.56
N ARG A 44 1.73 1.91 -5.84
CA ARG A 44 1.96 1.45 -7.23
C ARG A 44 0.68 0.89 -7.86
N ILE A 45 -0.14 0.18 -7.09
CA ILE A 45 -1.42 -0.34 -7.56
C ILE A 45 -2.35 0.83 -7.89
N ARG A 46 -2.49 1.79 -6.97
CA ARG A 46 -3.28 3.01 -7.16
C ARG A 46 -2.90 3.74 -8.45
N GLN A 47 -1.60 3.98 -8.65
CA GLN A 47 -1.10 4.65 -9.87
C GLN A 47 -1.44 3.87 -11.15
N THR A 48 -1.41 2.55 -11.10
CA THR A 48 -1.76 1.69 -12.24
C THR A 48 -3.25 1.74 -12.54
N GLU A 49 -4.10 1.71 -11.49
CA GLU A 49 -5.55 1.85 -11.60
C GLU A 49 -5.93 3.20 -12.19
N GLU A 50 -5.37 4.29 -11.66
CA GLU A 50 -5.61 5.65 -12.15
C GLU A 50 -5.18 5.84 -13.61
N ALA A 51 -4.03 5.29 -13.98
CA ALA A 51 -3.55 5.34 -15.37
C ALA A 51 -4.45 4.56 -16.34
N ARG A 52 -5.08 3.48 -15.86
CA ARG A 52 -6.06 2.71 -16.65
C ARG A 52 -7.36 3.49 -16.80
N ASP A 53 -7.89 4.02 -15.71
CA ASP A 53 -9.14 4.77 -15.70
C ASP A 53 -9.03 6.03 -16.56
N ALA A 54 -7.89 6.73 -16.52
CA ALA A 54 -7.61 7.88 -17.39
C ALA A 54 -7.61 7.51 -18.89
N LYS A 55 -7.07 6.35 -19.26
CA LYS A 55 -7.09 5.85 -20.65
C LYS A 55 -8.50 5.48 -21.09
N GLU A 56 -9.28 4.87 -20.20
CA GLU A 56 -10.67 4.50 -20.49
C GLU A 56 -11.53 5.75 -20.68
N ALA A 57 -11.39 6.76 -19.81
CA ALA A 57 -12.07 8.04 -19.95
C ALA A 57 -11.71 8.74 -21.27
N ALA A 58 -10.43 8.75 -21.66
CA ALA A 58 -9.99 9.33 -22.92
C ALA A 58 -10.59 8.60 -24.14
N ARG A 59 -10.73 7.27 -24.07
CA ARG A 59 -11.34 6.47 -25.15
C ARG A 59 -12.84 6.71 -25.29
N VAL A 60 -13.56 6.92 -24.19
CA VAL A 60 -15.01 7.16 -24.21
C VAL A 60 -15.35 8.58 -24.67
N ALA A 61 -14.40 9.52 -24.56
CA ALA A 61 -14.57 10.92 -24.97
C ALA A 61 -14.30 11.18 -26.47
N ASP A 62 -13.86 10.18 -27.23
CA ASP A 62 -13.61 10.20 -28.69
C ASP A 62 -14.78 9.48 -29.42
#